data_AF-A0A1W2CU78-F1
#
_entry.id   AF-A0A1W2CU78-F1
#
_cell.length_a   1.000
_cell.length_b   1.000
_cell.length_c   1.000
_cell.angle_alpha   90.00
_cell.angle_beta   90.00
_cell.angle_gamma   90.00
#
_symmetry.space_group_name_H-M   'P 1'
#
loop_
_entity.id
_entity.type
_entity.pdbx_description
1 polymer ?
#
loop_
_entity_poly.entity_id
_entity_poly.type
_entity_poly.pdbx_seq_one_letter_code
_entity_poly.pdbx_strand_id
1 'polypeptide(L)'
;MKILNYYIFALALALFSFHDTHGQSYGITDLHKFMQLNADTTFILEYQSGWLLPPQYWLVSKKGDTTTAYIYDLPPKYNVLMPKSIRSAIYRSNGFNPSRKIEINQFFRPVPTPAKYKGKIWDILMKEEPWQIPDDKVDGTRCPPNKNRVEIEDGGSVNLYLITAKEIKTLSFYAPHFYEEKCPGRKGRQSIIRIDKLFRDLFERFP
;
A
#
# COMPACT_ATOMS: atom_id res chain seq x y z
N MET A 1 -0.85 -27.59 48.72
CA MET A 1 -0.18 -26.54 47.94
C MET A 1 -0.01 -26.95 46.45
N LYS A 2 -1.10 -27.34 45.76
CA LYS A 2 -1.08 -27.77 44.35
C LYS A 2 -2.10 -27.05 43.44
N ILE A 3 -2.91 -26.16 44.02
CA ILE A 3 -4.00 -25.47 43.31
C ILE A 3 -3.52 -24.14 42.69
N LEU A 4 -2.41 -23.58 43.16
CA LEU A 4 -1.90 -22.28 42.71
C LEU A 4 -1.22 -22.32 41.32
N ASN A 5 -0.74 -23.51 40.88
CA ASN A 5 -0.05 -23.64 39.59
C ASN A 5 -0.98 -23.70 38.37
N TYR A 6 -2.28 -24.00 38.55
CA TYR A 6 -3.22 -24.08 37.42
C TYR A 6 -3.65 -22.70 36.92
N TYR A 7 -3.72 -21.70 37.81
CA TYR A 7 -4.14 -20.35 37.46
C TYR A 7 -3.08 -19.56 36.69
N ILE A 8 -1.79 -19.83 36.93
CA ILE A 8 -0.70 -19.18 36.18
C ILE A 8 -0.67 -19.67 34.73
N PHE A 9 -1.01 -20.94 34.48
CA PHE A 9 -1.07 -21.48 33.12
C PHE A 9 -2.31 -20.99 32.34
N ALA A 10 -3.45 -20.80 33.02
CA ALA A 10 -4.66 -20.27 32.41
C ALA A 10 -4.56 -18.77 32.07
N LEU A 11 -3.84 -17.98 32.88
CA LEU A 11 -3.62 -16.55 32.63
C LEU A 11 -2.66 -16.31 31.45
N ALA A 12 -1.69 -17.20 31.22
CA ALA A 12 -0.78 -17.14 30.08
C ALA A 12 -1.47 -17.44 28.74
N LEU A 13 -2.56 -18.21 28.73
CA LEU A 13 -3.32 -18.52 27.51
C LEU A 13 -4.25 -17.38 27.07
N ALA A 14 -4.67 -16.51 27.99
CA ALA A 14 -5.59 -15.40 27.67
C ALA A 14 -4.90 -14.17 27.06
N LEU A 15 -3.56 -14.10 27.10
CA LEU A 15 -2.78 -12.98 26.57
C LEU A 15 -2.43 -13.11 25.07
N PHE A 16 -2.84 -14.21 24.41
CA PHE A 16 -2.63 -14.42 22.97
C PHE A 16 -3.88 -14.22 22.12
N SER A 17 -4.96 -13.70 22.68
CA SER A 17 -6.14 -13.30 21.91
C SER A 17 -5.96 -11.92 21.29
N PHE A 18 -4.88 -11.73 20.51
CA PHE A 18 -4.86 -10.62 19.56
C PHE A 18 -5.88 -10.95 18.47
N HIS A 19 -7.01 -10.26 18.52
CA HIS A 19 -7.96 -10.25 17.43
C HIS A 19 -7.27 -9.65 16.21
N ASP A 20 -7.01 -10.47 15.20
CA ASP A 20 -6.77 -10.00 13.85
C ASP A 20 -8.03 -9.26 13.41
N THR A 21 -8.00 -7.93 13.50
CA THR A 21 -9.00 -7.09 12.84
C THR A 21 -8.86 -7.34 11.34
N HIS A 22 -9.84 -7.99 10.74
CA HIS A 22 -9.96 -8.20 9.30
C HIS A 22 -10.17 -6.87 8.55
N GLY A 23 -9.15 -6.03 8.51
CA GLY A 23 -8.94 -5.09 7.42
C GLY A 23 -8.10 -5.79 6.37
N GLN A 24 -8.48 -5.73 5.09
CA GLN A 24 -7.73 -6.36 3.99
C GLN A 24 -6.38 -5.65 3.77
N SER A 25 -5.43 -5.87 4.67
CA SER A 25 -4.03 -5.66 4.40
C SER A 25 -3.50 -6.96 3.80
N TYR A 26 -3.10 -6.93 2.52
CA TYR A 26 -2.43 -8.07 1.89
C TYR A 26 -1.05 -8.37 2.52
N GLY A 27 -0.62 -7.56 3.49
CA GLY A 27 0.63 -7.74 4.22
C GLY A 27 1.84 -7.75 3.30
N ILE A 28 2.94 -8.33 3.79
CA ILE A 28 4.14 -8.52 2.99
C ILE A 28 3.93 -9.67 2.00
N THR A 29 3.96 -9.34 0.71
CA THR A 29 3.73 -10.29 -0.40
C THR A 29 5.03 -10.79 -1.04
N ASP A 30 4.92 -11.74 -1.97
CA ASP A 30 6.09 -12.27 -2.69
C ASP A 30 6.74 -11.21 -3.59
N LEU A 31 5.94 -10.30 -4.16
CA LEU A 31 6.47 -9.15 -4.90
C LEU A 31 7.36 -8.26 -4.00
N HIS A 32 6.93 -7.99 -2.75
CA HIS A 32 7.74 -7.22 -1.81
C HIS A 32 9.08 -7.90 -1.52
N LYS A 33 9.05 -9.21 -1.25
CA LYS A 33 10.27 -10.01 -1.01
C LYS A 33 11.18 -10.07 -2.24
N PHE A 34 10.60 -10.21 -3.43
CA PHE A 34 11.36 -10.15 -4.66
C PHE A 34 12.09 -8.82 -4.80
N MET A 35 11.41 -7.69 -4.58
CA MET A 35 12.02 -6.36 -4.65
C MET A 35 13.11 -6.17 -3.58
N GLN A 36 12.90 -6.68 -2.36
CA GLN A 36 13.89 -6.69 -1.29
C GLN A 36 15.18 -7.42 -1.67
N LEU A 37 15.09 -8.52 -2.41
CA LEU A 37 16.25 -9.32 -2.83
C LEU A 37 16.98 -8.73 -4.05
N ASN A 38 16.28 -7.95 -4.88
CA ASN A 38 16.75 -7.60 -6.21
C ASN A 38 17.07 -6.11 -6.43
N ALA A 39 16.73 -5.23 -5.48
CA ALA A 39 17.00 -3.80 -5.52
C ALA A 39 17.61 -3.32 -4.20
N ASP A 40 18.37 -2.21 -4.25
CA ASP A 40 18.95 -1.62 -3.04
C ASP A 40 17.86 -0.97 -2.19
N THR A 41 16.91 -0.31 -2.86
CA THR A 41 15.75 0.30 -2.22
C THR A 41 14.57 0.30 -3.19
N THR A 42 13.37 0.03 -2.68
CA THR A 42 12.12 0.13 -3.44
C THR A 42 11.07 0.85 -2.61
N PHE A 43 10.33 1.76 -3.26
CA PHE A 43 9.12 2.37 -2.75
C PHE A 43 7.92 1.78 -3.48
N ILE A 44 6.93 1.27 -2.75
CA ILE A 44 5.68 0.76 -3.30
C ILE A 44 4.53 1.54 -2.71
N LEU A 45 3.74 2.19 -3.57
CA LEU A 45 2.49 2.83 -3.21
C LEU A 45 1.33 1.89 -3.52
N GLU A 46 0.47 1.66 -2.52
CA GLU A 46 -0.73 0.84 -2.62
C GLU A 46 -1.94 1.65 -2.13
N TYR A 47 -3.05 1.53 -2.85
CA TYR A 47 -4.36 2.00 -2.41
C TYR A 47 -5.18 0.82 -1.90
N GLN A 48 -5.59 0.89 -0.64
CA GLN A 48 -6.52 -0.05 -0.05
C GLN A 48 -7.89 0.60 0.10
N SER A 49 -8.94 -0.15 -0.21
CA SER A 49 -10.32 0.30 -0.01
C SER A 49 -11.12 -0.82 0.64
N GLY A 50 -12.23 -0.49 1.31
CA GLY A 50 -13.16 -1.50 1.83
C GLY A 50 -13.87 -2.30 0.73
N TRP A 51 -13.74 -1.89 -0.54
CA TRP A 51 -14.25 -2.60 -1.69
C TRP A 51 -13.29 -3.71 -2.14
N LEU A 52 -13.86 -4.80 -2.67
CA LEU A 52 -13.12 -5.89 -3.31
C LEU A 52 -12.50 -5.44 -4.65
N LEU A 53 -11.58 -4.48 -4.57
CA LEU A 53 -10.77 -4.04 -5.71
C LEU A 53 -9.46 -4.82 -5.72
N PRO A 54 -8.95 -5.14 -6.90
CA PRO A 54 -7.63 -5.72 -6.98
C PRO A 54 -6.57 -4.75 -6.46
N PRO A 55 -5.54 -5.27 -5.78
CA PRO A 55 -4.44 -4.45 -5.34
C PRO A 55 -3.70 -3.91 -6.57
N GLN A 56 -3.62 -2.58 -6.67
CA GLN A 56 -2.82 -1.88 -7.67
C GLN A 56 -1.58 -1.34 -6.97
N TYR A 57 -0.40 -1.78 -7.41
CA TYR A 57 0.86 -1.26 -6.90
C TYR A 57 1.53 -0.38 -7.94
N TRP A 58 2.01 0.75 -7.48
CA TRP A 58 2.94 1.58 -8.21
C TRP A 58 4.28 1.53 -7.50
N LEU A 59 5.36 1.28 -8.24
CA LEU A 59 6.67 1.03 -7.66
C LEU A 59 7.73 1.92 -8.28
N VAL A 60 8.65 2.39 -7.46
CA VAL A 60 9.92 2.99 -7.90
C VAL A 60 11.05 2.29 -7.16
N SER A 61 11.96 1.65 -7.89
CA SER A 61 13.14 1.00 -7.30
C SER A 61 14.43 1.65 -7.75
N LYS A 62 15.47 1.49 -6.93
CA LYS A 62 16.83 1.87 -7.23
C LYS A 62 17.77 0.68 -7.03
N LYS A 63 18.65 0.49 -8.00
CA LYS A 63 19.78 -0.47 -7.96
C LYS A 63 21.01 0.20 -8.56
N GLY A 64 21.99 0.50 -7.73
CA GLY A 64 23.13 1.32 -8.11
C GLY A 64 22.70 2.70 -8.62
N ASP A 65 23.15 3.06 -9.82
CA ASP A 65 22.80 4.31 -10.50
C ASP A 65 21.42 4.27 -11.19
N THR A 66 20.83 3.08 -11.31
CA THR A 66 19.63 2.87 -12.12
C THR A 66 18.38 3.00 -11.25
N THR A 67 17.47 3.86 -11.68
CA THR A 67 16.13 4.00 -11.11
C THR A 67 15.09 3.52 -12.12
N THR A 68 14.16 2.65 -11.69
CA THR A 68 13.14 2.09 -12.57
C THR A 68 11.76 2.18 -11.93
N ALA A 69 10.76 2.55 -12.74
CA ALA A 69 9.35 2.57 -12.34
C ALA A 69 8.64 1.31 -12.85
N TYR A 70 7.76 0.75 -12.04
CA TYR A 70 6.97 -0.42 -12.37
C TYR A 70 5.53 -0.24 -11.93
N ILE A 71 4.63 -0.97 -12.56
CA ILE A 71 3.27 -1.16 -12.09
C ILE A 71 2.99 -2.65 -11.90
N TYR A 72 2.23 -2.95 -10.85
CA TYR A 72 1.51 -4.20 -10.72
C TYR A 72 0.02 -3.89 -10.84
N ASP A 73 -0.58 -4.31 -11.94
CA ASP A 73 -2.01 -4.10 -12.15
C ASP A 73 -2.65 -5.31 -12.82
N LEU A 74 -3.83 -5.67 -12.35
CA LEU A 74 -4.64 -6.71 -12.97
C LEU A 74 -5.09 -6.24 -14.36
N PRO A 75 -5.45 -7.17 -15.27
CA PRO A 75 -5.85 -6.78 -16.59
C PRO A 75 -7.11 -5.91 -16.49
N PRO A 76 -7.22 -4.87 -17.33
CA PRO A 76 -8.32 -3.92 -17.24
C PRO A 76 -9.66 -4.63 -17.36
N LYS A 77 -10.69 -4.08 -16.71
CA LYS A 77 -12.06 -4.54 -16.92
C LYS A 77 -12.36 -4.44 -18.40
N TYR A 78 -12.74 -5.56 -19.03
CA TYR A 78 -13.09 -5.59 -20.44
C TYR A 78 -14.39 -4.78 -20.66
N ASN A 79 -14.25 -3.49 -20.98
CA ASN A 79 -15.35 -2.60 -21.35
C ASN A 79 -15.69 -2.79 -22.84
N VAL A 80 -15.90 -4.03 -23.24
CA VAL A 80 -16.24 -4.40 -24.62
C VAL A 80 -17.58 -5.12 -24.59
N LEU A 81 -18.47 -4.75 -25.51
CA LEU A 81 -19.71 -5.49 -25.73
C LEU A 81 -19.36 -6.90 -26.20
N MET A 82 -19.73 -7.89 -25.39
CA MET A 82 -19.45 -9.29 -25.68
C MET A 82 -20.62 -10.16 -25.22
N PRO A 83 -20.89 -11.29 -25.91
CA PRO A 83 -21.86 -12.26 -25.44
C PRO A 83 -21.60 -12.68 -23.99
N LYS A 84 -22.67 -12.79 -23.19
CA LYS A 84 -22.59 -13.09 -21.75
C LYS A 84 -21.79 -14.37 -21.46
N SER A 85 -21.92 -15.39 -22.30
CA SER A 85 -21.21 -16.67 -22.17
C SER A 85 -19.69 -16.50 -22.30
N ILE A 86 -19.24 -15.77 -23.32
CA ILE A 86 -17.82 -15.44 -23.56
C ILE A 86 -17.30 -14.60 -22.41
N ARG A 87 -18.02 -13.54 -22.00
CA ARG A 87 -17.64 -12.71 -20.85
C ARG A 87 -17.44 -13.53 -19.58
N SER A 88 -18.36 -14.46 -19.32
CA SER A 88 -18.32 -15.30 -18.13
C SER A 88 -17.18 -16.33 -18.20
N ALA A 89 -16.86 -16.85 -19.38
CA ALA A 89 -15.71 -17.74 -19.59
C ALA A 89 -14.38 -17.00 -19.38
N ILE A 90 -14.24 -15.80 -19.95
CA ILE A 90 -13.07 -14.94 -19.75
C ILE A 90 -12.95 -14.55 -18.27
N TYR A 91 -14.03 -14.11 -17.62
CA TYR A 91 -13.99 -13.75 -16.20
C TYR A 91 -13.66 -14.95 -15.30
N ARG A 92 -14.09 -16.17 -15.63
CA ARG A 92 -13.70 -17.36 -14.85
C ARG A 92 -12.25 -17.79 -15.07
N SER A 93 -11.74 -17.63 -16.29
CA SER A 93 -10.38 -18.08 -16.65
C SER A 93 -9.32 -17.04 -16.28
N ASN A 94 -9.63 -15.76 -16.50
CA ASN A 94 -8.71 -14.64 -16.35
C ASN A 94 -9.12 -13.68 -15.23
N GLY A 95 -10.38 -13.74 -14.81
CA GLY A 95 -10.96 -12.72 -13.95
C GLY A 95 -10.50 -12.79 -12.52
N PHE A 96 -10.81 -11.69 -11.86
CA PHE A 96 -10.42 -11.32 -10.51
C PHE A 96 -10.64 -12.47 -9.52
N ASN A 97 -9.54 -13.06 -9.07
CA ASN A 97 -9.49 -13.85 -7.85
C ASN A 97 -8.96 -12.92 -6.75
N PRO A 98 -9.80 -12.45 -5.80
CA PRO A 98 -9.34 -11.60 -4.68
C PRO A 98 -8.29 -12.31 -3.82
N SER A 99 -8.24 -13.65 -3.88
CA SER A 99 -7.23 -14.47 -3.22
C SER A 99 -5.98 -14.71 -4.07
N ARG A 100 -5.87 -14.10 -5.26
CA ARG A 100 -4.65 -14.21 -6.09
C ARG A 100 -3.50 -13.54 -5.32
N LYS A 101 -2.44 -14.30 -5.13
CA LYS A 101 -1.21 -13.82 -4.50
C LYS A 101 -0.56 -12.74 -5.37
N ILE A 102 -0.11 -11.65 -4.75
CA ILE A 102 0.70 -10.63 -5.43
C ILE A 102 2.15 -11.14 -5.51
N GLU A 103 2.61 -11.42 -6.73
CA GLU A 103 3.89 -12.08 -7.01
C GLU A 103 4.47 -11.61 -8.36
N ILE A 104 5.63 -12.11 -8.75
CA ILE A 104 6.21 -11.80 -10.06
C ILE A 104 5.51 -12.62 -11.14
N ASN A 105 4.71 -11.95 -11.97
CA ASN A 105 3.98 -12.53 -13.09
C ASN A 105 3.72 -11.44 -14.16
N GLN A 106 2.92 -11.75 -15.18
CA GLN A 106 2.60 -10.84 -16.29
C GLN A 106 1.94 -9.50 -15.89
N PHE A 107 1.44 -9.37 -14.66
CA PHE A 107 0.86 -8.13 -14.15
C PHE A 107 1.92 -7.15 -13.65
N PHE A 108 3.13 -7.64 -13.34
CA PHE A 108 4.28 -6.83 -12.98
C PHE A 108 5.04 -6.40 -14.24
N ARG A 109 5.01 -5.10 -14.58
CA ARG A 109 5.67 -4.57 -15.79
C ARG A 109 6.40 -3.26 -15.52
N PRO A 110 7.58 -3.03 -16.13
CA PRO A 110 8.24 -1.73 -16.09
C PRO A 110 7.45 -0.71 -16.91
N VAL A 111 7.52 0.56 -16.53
CA VAL A 111 6.91 1.67 -17.28
C VAL A 111 7.94 2.74 -17.63
N PRO A 112 7.82 3.38 -18.81
CA PRO A 112 8.66 4.51 -19.17
C PRO A 112 8.50 5.66 -18.16
N THR A 113 9.62 6.16 -17.65
CA THR A 113 9.61 7.39 -16.83
C THR A 113 9.38 8.61 -17.73
N PRO A 114 8.37 9.46 -17.46
CA PRO A 114 8.16 10.70 -18.20
C PRO A 114 9.41 11.59 -18.18
N ALA A 115 9.64 12.33 -19.27
CA ALA A 115 10.83 13.17 -19.44
C ALA A 115 11.07 14.15 -18.26
N LYS A 116 9.98 14.71 -17.69
CA LYS A 116 10.06 15.62 -16.54
C LYS A 116 10.68 15.01 -15.27
N TYR A 117 10.63 13.68 -15.14
CA TYR A 117 11.11 12.93 -13.97
C TYR A 117 12.37 12.10 -14.23
N LYS A 118 12.83 12.04 -15.48
CA LYS A 118 14.01 11.26 -15.86
C LYS A 118 15.24 11.76 -15.09
N GLY A 119 15.88 10.85 -14.35
CA GLY A 119 17.04 11.14 -13.51
C GLY A 119 16.76 11.97 -12.26
N LYS A 120 15.51 12.38 -12.00
CA LYS A 120 15.16 13.26 -10.87
C LYS A 120 14.21 12.61 -9.86
N ILE A 121 13.48 11.58 -10.28
CA ILE A 121 12.43 10.98 -9.45
C ILE A 121 12.95 10.53 -8.08
N TRP A 122 14.15 9.94 -8.03
CA TRP A 122 14.72 9.45 -6.78
C TRP A 122 15.00 10.60 -5.82
N ASP A 123 15.61 11.68 -6.31
CA ASP A 123 15.92 12.85 -5.50
C ASP A 123 14.64 13.53 -4.99
N ILE A 124 13.58 13.56 -5.79
CA ILE A 124 12.28 14.09 -5.37
C ILE A 124 11.71 13.23 -4.23
N LEU A 125 11.75 11.90 -4.36
CA LEU A 125 11.28 10.99 -3.29
C LEU A 125 12.08 11.15 -2.00
N MET A 126 13.42 11.25 -2.11
CA MET A 126 14.28 11.36 -0.93
C MET A 126 14.15 12.68 -0.19
N LYS A 127 13.69 13.76 -0.85
CA LYS A 127 13.38 15.05 -0.19
C LYS A 127 12.25 14.96 0.83
N GLU A 128 11.38 13.96 0.72
CA GLU A 128 10.31 13.72 1.68
C GLU A 128 10.80 12.93 2.91
N GLU A 129 12.10 12.58 2.96
CA GLU A 129 12.71 11.80 4.04
C GLU A 129 11.88 10.57 4.42
N PRO A 130 11.55 9.67 3.45
CA PRO A 130 10.47 8.69 3.60
C PRO A 130 10.60 7.80 4.86
N TRP A 131 11.83 7.50 5.27
CA TRP A 131 12.11 6.70 6.45
C TRP A 131 11.73 7.36 7.78
N GLN A 132 11.63 8.69 7.82
CA GLN A 132 11.30 9.51 8.99
C GLN A 132 9.84 9.97 9.02
N ILE A 133 9.04 9.62 8.01
CA ILE A 133 7.62 10.00 7.96
C ILE A 133 6.86 9.29 9.09
N PRO A 134 6.18 10.02 10.00
CA PRO A 134 5.26 9.43 10.96
C PRO A 134 3.97 9.02 10.24
N ASP A 135 3.48 7.80 10.49
CA ASP A 135 2.22 7.32 9.94
C ASP A 135 1.07 7.46 10.93
N ASP A 136 -0.13 7.02 10.55
CA ASP A 136 -1.30 7.13 11.42
C ASP A 136 -1.23 6.19 12.64
N LYS A 137 -0.28 5.25 12.72
CA LYS A 137 -0.03 4.51 13.98
C LYS A 137 0.61 5.40 15.04
N VAL A 138 1.41 6.38 14.61
CA VAL A 138 2.07 7.35 15.48
C VAL A 138 1.13 8.54 15.76
N ASP A 139 0.57 9.14 14.72
CA ASP A 139 -0.18 10.40 14.82
C ASP A 139 -1.70 10.20 15.06
N GLY A 140 -2.19 8.99 14.89
CA GLY A 140 -3.62 8.63 14.91
C GLY A 140 -4.30 8.80 13.54
N THR A 141 -5.37 8.05 13.30
CA THR A 141 -6.10 8.01 12.02
C THR A 141 -7.13 9.14 11.84
N ARG A 142 -7.60 9.77 12.93
CA ARG A 142 -8.67 10.78 12.90
C ARG A 142 -8.16 12.17 13.25
N CYS A 143 -9.01 13.19 13.09
CA CYS A 143 -8.69 14.53 13.60
C CYS A 143 -8.42 14.50 15.12
N PRO A 144 -7.47 15.31 15.61
CA PRO A 144 -7.25 15.49 17.03
C PRO A 144 -8.56 15.83 17.79
N PRO A 145 -8.73 15.36 19.03
CA PRO A 145 -10.00 15.51 19.78
C PRO A 145 -10.37 16.96 20.09
N ASN A 146 -9.43 17.89 19.98
CA ASN A 146 -9.62 19.34 20.13
C ASN A 146 -10.02 20.06 18.83
N LYS A 147 -10.15 19.34 17.71
CA LYS A 147 -10.67 19.85 16.43
C LYS A 147 -12.05 19.27 16.16
N ASN A 148 -12.75 19.81 15.15
CA ASN A 148 -14.07 19.33 14.72
C ASN A 148 -14.05 17.80 14.55
N ARG A 149 -15.00 17.11 15.19
CA ARG A 149 -15.19 15.65 15.08
C ARG A 149 -15.79 15.32 13.73
N VAL A 150 -14.93 15.31 12.71
CA VAL A 150 -15.28 14.87 11.36
C VAL A 150 -14.73 13.46 11.18
N GLU A 151 -15.62 12.53 10.86
CA GLU A 151 -15.29 11.11 10.69
C GLU A 151 -15.84 10.61 9.37
N ILE A 152 -15.09 9.71 8.74
CA ILE A 152 -15.51 8.91 7.60
C ILE A 152 -15.25 7.45 7.99
N GLU A 153 -16.16 6.56 7.64
CA GLU A 153 -16.09 5.14 8.02
C GLU A 153 -15.67 4.24 6.85
N ASP A 154 -15.91 4.68 5.62
CA ASP A 154 -15.65 3.95 4.38
C ASP A 154 -14.49 4.54 3.55
N GLY A 155 -13.63 5.33 4.18
CA GLY A 155 -12.42 5.88 3.58
C GLY A 155 -11.44 4.81 3.09
N GLY A 156 -10.74 5.10 1.99
CA GLY A 156 -9.61 4.29 1.54
C GLY A 156 -8.32 4.64 2.28
N SER A 157 -7.40 3.69 2.39
CA SER A 157 -6.06 3.89 2.91
C SER A 157 -5.03 4.02 1.80
N VAL A 158 -4.01 4.84 2.02
CA VAL A 158 -2.79 4.89 1.21
C VAL A 158 -1.68 4.25 2.03
N ASN A 159 -1.10 3.18 1.51
CA ASN A 159 0.05 2.52 2.12
C ASN A 159 1.31 2.78 1.29
N LEU A 160 2.40 3.07 1.98
CA LEU A 160 3.72 3.21 1.40
C LEU A 160 4.65 2.16 2.01
N TYR A 161 5.09 1.20 1.22
CA TYR A 161 6.11 0.24 1.61
C TYR A 161 7.49 0.78 1.24
N LEU A 162 8.35 0.86 2.23
CA LEU A 162 9.75 1.23 2.12
C LEU A 162 10.56 -0.06 2.27
N ILE A 163 11.19 -0.48 1.18
CA ILE A 163 11.87 -1.77 1.10
C ILE A 163 13.36 -1.51 0.91
N THR A 164 14.18 -2.14 1.74
CA THR A 164 15.63 -2.28 1.53
C THR A 164 16.01 -3.75 1.56
N ALA A 165 17.26 -4.06 1.24
CA ALA A 165 17.82 -5.40 1.44
C ALA A 165 17.72 -5.91 2.90
N LYS A 166 17.58 -5.00 3.89
CA LYS A 166 17.54 -5.37 5.32
C LYS A 166 16.14 -5.50 5.88
N GLU A 167 15.21 -4.66 5.43
CA GLU A 167 13.88 -4.57 6.04
C GLU A 167 12.80 -4.11 5.06
N ILE A 168 11.55 -4.37 5.45
CA ILE A 168 10.37 -3.80 4.82
C ILE A 168 9.59 -3.05 5.90
N LYS A 169 9.49 -1.73 5.76
CA LYS A 169 8.69 -0.85 6.62
C LYS A 169 7.43 -0.44 5.87
N THR A 170 6.28 -0.52 6.54
CA THR A 170 5.00 -0.07 5.98
C THR A 170 4.54 1.17 6.74
N LEU A 171 4.25 2.25 5.99
CA LEU A 171 3.56 3.43 6.47
C LEU A 171 2.11 3.36 6.00
N SER A 172 1.14 3.56 6.90
CA SER A 172 -0.29 3.50 6.55
C SER A 172 -1.01 4.78 6.93
N PHE A 173 -1.81 5.30 6.00
CA PHE A 173 -2.56 6.55 6.17
C PHE A 173 -4.00 6.34 5.74
N TYR A 174 -4.93 6.52 6.68
CA TYR A 174 -6.35 6.40 6.44
C TYR A 174 -6.91 7.72 5.90
N ALA A 175 -7.49 7.69 4.70
CA ALA A 175 -8.09 8.84 4.00
C ALA A 175 -7.26 10.15 4.12
N PRO A 176 -5.96 10.14 3.76
CA PRO A 176 -5.05 11.24 4.09
C PRO A 176 -5.51 12.60 3.53
N HIS A 177 -6.01 12.62 2.28
CA HIS A 177 -6.52 13.84 1.64
C HIS A 177 -7.71 14.43 2.39
N PHE A 178 -8.69 13.60 2.77
CA PHE A 178 -9.87 14.03 3.50
C PHE A 178 -9.49 14.66 4.84
N TYR A 179 -8.67 13.98 5.63
CA TYR A 179 -8.33 14.50 6.95
C TYR A 179 -7.35 15.66 6.91
N GLU A 180 -6.44 15.74 5.94
CA GLU A 180 -5.60 16.93 5.79
C GLU A 180 -6.44 18.15 5.39
N GLU A 181 -7.51 17.98 4.62
CA GLU A 181 -8.48 19.05 4.33
C GLU A 181 -9.25 19.49 5.59
N LYS A 182 -9.75 18.53 6.39
CA LYS A 182 -10.61 18.83 7.56
C LYS A 182 -9.82 19.28 8.79
N CYS A 183 -8.61 18.77 8.99
CA CYS A 183 -7.79 19.06 10.16
C CYS A 183 -6.30 19.06 9.80
N PRO A 184 -5.84 20.07 9.02
CA PRO A 184 -4.48 20.13 8.48
C PRO A 184 -3.40 20.19 9.57
N GLY A 185 -2.19 19.83 9.17
CA GLY A 185 -0.95 20.09 9.91
C GLY A 185 -0.15 18.86 10.31
N ARG A 186 -0.61 17.64 9.98
CA ARG A 186 0.17 16.43 10.25
C ARG A 186 1.22 16.24 9.17
N LYS A 187 2.50 16.39 9.55
CA LYS A 187 3.64 16.26 8.63
C LYS A 187 3.65 14.94 7.87
N GLY A 188 3.26 13.85 8.54
CA GLY A 188 3.12 12.53 7.93
C GLY A 188 2.19 12.53 6.72
N ARG A 189 0.98 13.06 6.92
CA ARG A 189 -0.08 13.15 5.89
C ARG A 189 0.31 14.04 4.74
N GLN A 190 0.89 15.20 5.04
CA GLN A 190 1.37 16.09 3.99
C GLN A 190 2.45 15.43 3.12
N SER A 191 3.33 14.64 3.73
CA SER A 191 4.41 13.94 3.01
C SER A 191 3.84 12.82 2.14
N ILE A 192 2.95 11.96 2.67
CA ILE A 192 2.31 10.93 1.84
C ILE A 192 1.45 11.52 0.72
N ILE A 193 0.79 12.67 0.93
CA ILE A 193 0.02 13.36 -0.13
C ILE A 193 0.95 13.84 -1.26
N ARG A 194 2.15 14.37 -0.92
CA ARG A 194 3.13 14.77 -1.93
C ARG A 194 3.71 13.57 -2.68
N ILE A 195 3.99 12.47 -1.99
CA ILE A 195 4.41 11.21 -2.60
C ILE A 195 3.29 10.66 -3.50
N ASP A 196 2.06 10.59 -3.01
CA ASP A 196 0.87 10.17 -3.77
C ASP A 196 0.74 10.98 -5.07
N LYS A 197 0.85 12.32 -4.97
CA LYS A 197 0.84 13.19 -6.15
C LYS A 197 1.97 12.88 -7.13
N LEU A 198 3.21 12.68 -6.64
CA LEU A 198 4.35 12.33 -7.50
C LEU A 198 4.10 11.01 -8.24
N PHE A 199 3.58 10.01 -7.52
CA PHE A 199 3.26 8.72 -8.10
C PHE A 199 2.12 8.84 -9.12
N ARG A 200 1.03 9.55 -8.81
CA ARG A 200 -0.02 9.85 -9.78
C ARG A 200 0.56 10.49 -11.03
N ASP A 201 1.33 11.55 -10.90
CA ASP A 201 1.97 12.22 -12.04
C ASP A 201 2.93 11.31 -12.85
N LEU A 202 3.52 10.29 -12.20
CA LEU A 202 4.40 9.32 -12.85
C LEU A 202 3.59 8.29 -13.65
N PHE A 203 2.45 7.85 -13.09
CA PHE A 203 1.68 6.70 -13.55
C PHE A 203 0.35 7.04 -14.24
N GLU A 204 -0.11 8.30 -14.24
CA GLU A 204 -1.42 8.75 -14.78
C GLU A 204 -1.69 8.34 -16.23
N ARG A 205 -0.63 8.09 -17.01
CA ARG A 205 -0.71 7.65 -18.41
C ARG A 205 -0.80 6.13 -18.60
N PHE A 206 -0.72 5.37 -17.51
CA PHE A 206 -0.68 3.90 -17.53
C PHE A 206 -1.87 3.39 -16.71
N PRO A 207 -3.02 3.13 -17.37
CA PRO A 207 -4.17 2.50 -16.74
C PRO A 207 -3.95 1.00 -16.48
#